data_AF-A0A6L7S3H1-F1
#
_entry.id   AF-A0A6L7S3H1-F1
#
_cell.length_a   1.000
_cell.length_b   1.000
_cell.length_c   1.000
_cell.angle_alpha   90.00
_cell.angle_beta   90.00
_cell.angle_gamma   90.00
#
_symmetry.space_group_name_H-M   'P 1'
#
loop_
_entity.id
_entity.type
_entity.pdbx_description
1 polymer ?
#
loop_
_entity_poly.entity_id
_entity_poly.type
_entity_poly.pdbx_seq_one_letter_code
_entity_poly.pdbx_strand_id
1 'polypeptide(L)'
;MFELSWGELLVVGVVALIILGPRDLVGLFRTLGRFVGKARRMAREFQRAMEDAADEAGVKDVADNLKGVTSPSKAGLDTLNQAAKRFEDWDPAKPSRKAKDIG
;
A
#
# COMPACT_ATOMS: atom_id res chain seq x y z
N MET A 1 -7.22 -8.99 17.62
CA MET A 1 -6.45 -8.48 18.78
C MET A 1 -5.27 -7.59 18.36
N PHE A 2 -5.37 -6.86 17.25
CA PHE A 2 -4.42 -5.80 16.86
C PHE A 2 -5.23 -4.71 16.16
N GLU A 3 -5.98 -3.94 16.94
CA GLU A 3 -6.72 -2.80 16.42
C GLU A 3 -5.83 -1.57 16.46
N LEU A 4 -4.73 -1.58 15.70
CA LEU A 4 -3.83 -0.42 15.62
C LEU A 4 -4.56 0.72 14.88
N SER A 5 -5.36 1.45 15.64
CA SER A 5 -6.14 2.58 15.15
C SER A 5 -5.20 3.75 14.90
N TRP A 6 -5.56 4.61 13.93
CA TRP A 6 -4.89 5.89 13.70
C TRP A 6 -4.78 6.73 14.99
N GLY A 7 -5.77 6.60 15.89
CA GLY A 7 -5.73 7.25 17.20
C GLY A 7 -4.67 6.68 18.14
N GLU A 8 -4.50 5.35 18.17
CA GLU A 8 -3.49 4.70 19.00
C GLU A 8 -2.06 4.98 18.51
N LEU A 9 -1.84 5.01 17.18
CA LEU A 9 -0.58 5.43 16.60
C LEU A 9 -0.20 6.86 17.02
N LEU A 10 -1.19 7.76 17.07
CA LEU A 10 -0.99 9.13 17.53
C LEU A 10 -0.58 9.18 19.01
N VAL A 11 -1.27 8.42 19.87
CA VAL A 11 -0.95 8.32 21.30
C VAL A 11 0.46 7.77 21.51
N VAL A 12 0.82 6.69 20.82
CA VAL A 12 2.18 6.12 20.87
C VAL A 12 3.22 7.12 20.39
N GLY A 13 2.92 7.88 19.33
CA GLY A 13 3.78 8.95 18.84
C GLY A 13 4.03 10.04 19.90
N VAL A 14 2.98 10.50 20.59
CA VAL A 14 3.10 11.49 21.68
C VAL A 14 3.90 10.93 22.85
N VAL A 15 3.63 9.70 23.27
CA VAL A 15 4.38 9.03 24.36
C VAL A 15 5.86 8.88 23.99
N ALA A 16 6.16 8.47 22.76
CA ALA A 16 7.53 8.36 22.28
C ALA A 16 8.25 9.72 22.26
N LEU A 17 7.56 10.81 21.89
CA LEU A 17 8.11 12.17 21.95
C LEU A 17 8.44 12.61 23.38
N ILE A 18 7.69 12.17 24.38
CA ILE A 18 7.95 12.49 25.79
C ILE A 18 9.14 11.69 26.32
N ILE A 19 9.20 10.38 26.04
CA ILE A 19 10.22 9.49 26.60
C ILE A 19 11.57 9.69 25.91
N LEU A 20 11.60 9.69 24.57
CA LEU A 20 12.83 9.83 23.80
C LEU A 20 13.16 11.31 23.54
N GLY A 21 12.16 12.20 23.53
CA GLY A 21 12.34 13.59 23.15
C GLY A 21 12.13 13.84 21.64
N PRO A 22 11.62 15.02 21.25
CA PRO A 22 11.32 15.34 19.86
C PRO A 22 12.57 15.43 18.98
N ARG A 23 13.73 15.79 19.54
CA ARG A 23 14.97 15.90 18.76
C ARG A 23 15.58 14.54 18.45
N ASP A 24 15.47 13.59 19.38
CA ASP A 24 16.07 12.27 19.25
C ASP A 24 15.28 11.40 18.28
N LEU A 25 13.94 11.47 18.30
CA LEU A 25 13.10 10.82 17.29
C LEU A 25 13.41 11.34 15.89
N VAL A 26 13.52 12.65 15.70
CA VAL A 26 13.86 13.23 14.39
C VAL A 26 15.28 12.82 13.95
N GLY A 27 16.23 12.72 14.88
CA GLY A 27 17.56 12.19 14.62
C GLY A 27 17.55 10.71 14.21
N LEU A 28 16.73 9.90 14.88
CA LEU A 28 16.56 8.48 14.60
C LEU A 28 15.94 8.25 13.22
N PHE A 29 14.88 8.98 12.87
CA PHE A 29 14.27 8.92 11.54
C PHE A 29 15.22 9.36 10.44
N ARG A 30 16.07 10.38 10.66
CA ARG A 30 17.11 10.75 9.69
C ARG A 30 18.13 9.64 9.48
N THR A 31 18.55 8.97 10.56
CA THR A 31 19.51 7.87 10.48
C THR A 31 18.91 6.65 9.79
N LEU A 32 17.70 6.26 10.19
CA LEU A 32 16.95 5.18 9.57
C LEU A 32 16.69 5.49 8.09
N GLY A 33 16.28 6.72 7.76
CA GLY A 33 16.03 7.16 6.40
C GLY A 33 17.28 7.10 5.51
N ARG A 34 18.46 7.46 6.02
CA ARG A 34 19.73 7.27 5.30
C ARG A 34 20.04 5.79 5.07
N PHE A 35 19.83 4.95 6.08
CA PHE A 35 20.06 3.50 5.98
C PHE A 35 19.13 2.86 4.93
N VAL A 36 17.83 3.13 5.04
CA VAL A 36 16.81 2.68 4.08
C VAL A 36 17.10 3.25 2.68
N GLY A 37 17.52 4.50 2.58
CA GLY A 37 17.90 5.12 1.30
C GLY A 37 19.08 4.42 0.63
N LYS A 38 20.09 4.03 1.41
CA LYS A 38 21.25 3.25 0.94
C LYS A 38 20.82 1.84 0.52
N ALA A 39 20.04 1.16 1.35
CA ALA A 39 19.48 -0.16 1.02
C ALA A 39 18.62 -0.12 -0.25
N ARG A 40 17.78 0.91 -0.43
CA ARG A 40 16.97 1.11 -1.64
C ARG A 40 17.83 1.35 -2.87
N ARG A 41 18.95 2.08 -2.73
CA ARG A 41 19.90 2.27 -3.82
C ARG A 41 20.58 0.96 -4.21
N MET A 42 21.05 0.20 -3.23
CA MET A 42 21.65 -1.13 -3.45
C MET A 42 20.64 -2.09 -4.07
N ALA A 43 19.37 -2.07 -3.64
CA ALA A 43 18.31 -2.88 -4.23
C ALA A 43 18.05 -2.52 -5.69
N ARG A 44 18.11 -1.24 -6.07
CA ARG A 44 18.00 -0.82 -7.48
C ARG A 44 19.18 -1.29 -8.33
N GLU A 45 20.38 -1.26 -7.77
CA GLU A 45 21.60 -1.77 -8.44
C GLU A 45 21.52 -3.30 -8.57
N PHE A 46 21.05 -4.00 -7.54
CA PHE A 46 20.78 -5.45 -7.58
C PHE A 46 19.69 -5.80 -8.58
N GLN A 47 18.59 -5.05 -8.65
CA GLN A 47 17.54 -5.26 -9.65
C GLN A 47 18.09 -5.17 -11.07
N ARG A 48 18.92 -4.15 -11.37
CA ARG A 48 19.56 -4.00 -12.67
C ARG A 48 20.51 -5.15 -12.97
N ALA A 49 21.40 -5.49 -12.04
CA ALA A 49 22.34 -6.59 -12.20
C ALA A 49 21.66 -7.96 -12.30
N MET A 50 20.55 -8.16 -11.59
CA MET A 50 19.72 -9.35 -11.70
C MET A 50 18.99 -9.39 -13.03
N GLU A 51 18.47 -8.27 -13.55
CA GLU A 51 17.81 -8.23 -14.86
C GLU A 51 18.81 -8.56 -15.98
N ASP A 52 20.02 -8.00 -15.91
CA ASP A 52 21.12 -8.31 -16.84
C ASP A 52 21.55 -9.79 -16.74
N ALA A 53 21.68 -10.33 -15.52
CA ALA A 53 22.00 -11.75 -15.30
C ALA A 53 20.83 -12.69 -15.62
N ALA A 54 19.59 -12.19 -15.57
CA ALA A 54 18.38 -12.97 -15.78
C ALA A 54 18.05 -13.24 -17.24
N ASP A 55 18.43 -12.31 -18.11
CA ASP A 55 18.41 -12.52 -19.54
C ASP A 55 19.42 -13.62 -19.97
N GLU A 56 20.44 -13.91 -19.15
CA GLU A 56 21.47 -14.91 -19.43
C GLU A 56 21.27 -16.26 -18.70
N ALA A 57 20.69 -16.24 -17.49
CA ALA A 57 20.28 -17.42 -16.72
C ALA A 57 18.80 -17.26 -16.33
N GLY A 58 17.90 -18.16 -16.74
CA GLY A 58 16.42 -17.99 -16.67
C GLY A 58 15.74 -17.75 -15.30
N VAL A 59 16.11 -16.72 -14.55
CA VAL A 59 15.48 -16.24 -13.30
C VAL A 59 14.16 -15.50 -13.55
N LYS A 60 13.74 -15.35 -14.81
CA LYS A 60 12.42 -14.81 -15.20
C LYS A 60 11.27 -15.56 -14.51
N ASP A 61 11.37 -16.88 -14.41
CA ASP A 61 10.37 -17.72 -13.73
C ASP A 61 10.29 -17.43 -12.21
N VAL A 62 11.40 -17.10 -11.57
CA VAL A 62 11.44 -16.75 -10.13
C VAL A 62 10.84 -15.36 -9.90
N ALA A 63 11.15 -14.41 -10.78
CA ALA A 63 10.58 -13.07 -10.75
C ALA A 63 9.05 -13.09 -10.96
N ASP A 64 8.54 -13.94 -11.85
CA ASP A 64 7.11 -14.09 -12.13
C ASP A 64 6.35 -14.76 -10.97
N ASN A 65 6.94 -15.78 -10.34
CA ASN A 65 6.37 -16.39 -9.13
C ASN A 65 6.35 -15.41 -7.94
N LEU A 66 7.41 -14.62 -7.75
CA LEU A 66 7.46 -13.58 -6.71
C LEU A 66 6.43 -12.47 -6.96
N LYS A 67 6.23 -12.05 -8.23
CA LYS A 67 5.17 -11.10 -8.61
C LYS A 67 3.78 -11.66 -8.32
N GLY A 68 3.55 -12.95 -8.56
CA GLY A 68 2.29 -13.62 -8.21
C GLY A 68 1.98 -13.56 -6.70
N VAL A 69 3.00 -13.71 -5.87
CA VAL A 69 2.87 -13.69 -4.39
C VAL A 69 2.79 -12.27 -3.81
N THR A 70 3.46 -11.29 -4.43
CA THR A 70 3.49 -9.88 -3.98
C THR A 70 2.45 -8.97 -4.62
N SER A 71 1.45 -9.54 -5.32
CA SER A 71 0.30 -8.81 -5.87
C SER A 71 -0.98 -8.76 -5.00
N PRO A 72 -0.99 -8.89 -3.64
CA PRO A 72 -2.23 -8.70 -2.87
C PRO A 72 -2.80 -7.28 -3.04
N SER A 73 -1.98 -6.31 -3.47
CA SER A 73 -2.44 -4.97 -3.87
C SER A 73 -3.33 -4.96 -5.11
N LYS A 74 -3.15 -5.87 -6.09
CA LYS A 74 -4.05 -5.95 -7.25
C LYS A 74 -5.40 -6.55 -6.85
N ALA A 75 -5.38 -7.58 -6.02
CA ALA A 75 -6.58 -8.13 -5.40
C ALA A 75 -7.33 -7.06 -4.60
N GLY A 76 -6.60 -6.24 -3.83
CA GLY A 76 -7.14 -5.09 -3.10
C GLY A 76 -7.75 -4.02 -4.01
N LEU A 77 -7.06 -3.60 -5.07
CA LEU A 77 -7.55 -2.61 -6.02
C LEU A 77 -8.79 -3.07 -6.79
N ASP A 78 -8.89 -4.35 -7.14
CA ASP A 78 -10.08 -4.92 -7.79
C ASP A 78 -11.28 -5.00 -6.84
N THR A 79 -11.05 -5.33 -5.56
CA THR A 79 -12.11 -5.24 -4.53
C THR A 79 -12.53 -3.81 -4.23
N LEU A 80 -11.61 -2.84 -4.25
CA LEU A 80 -11.93 -1.42 -4.08
C LEU A 80 -12.73 -0.87 -5.27
N ASN A 81 -12.35 -1.24 -6.51
CA ASN A 81 -13.11 -0.88 -7.71
C ASN A 81 -14.50 -1.53 -7.75
N GLN A 82 -14.63 -2.79 -7.32
CA GLN A 82 -15.94 -3.42 -7.19
C GLN A 82 -16.78 -2.76 -6.09
N ALA A 83 -16.19 -2.43 -4.94
CA ALA A 83 -16.88 -1.69 -3.90
C ALA A 83 -17.36 -0.32 -4.41
N ALA A 84 -16.52 0.42 -5.14
CA ALA A 84 -16.89 1.68 -5.76
C ALA A 84 -18.07 1.53 -6.74
N LYS A 85 -18.05 0.52 -7.63
CA LYS A 85 -19.18 0.24 -8.54
C LYS A 85 -20.47 -0.12 -7.80
N ARG A 86 -20.39 -0.94 -6.75
CA ARG A 86 -21.55 -1.30 -5.94
C ARG A 86 -22.14 -0.10 -5.19
N PHE A 87 -21.30 0.85 -4.80
CA PHE A 87 -21.73 2.11 -4.21
C PHE A 87 -22.34 3.07 -5.25
N GLU A 88 -21.82 3.10 -6.47
CA GLU A 88 -22.37 3.87 -7.59
C GLU A 88 -23.75 3.35 -8.03
N ASP A 89 -23.92 2.02 -8.06
CA ASP A 89 -25.20 1.36 -8.34
C ASP A 89 -26.23 1.54 -7.21
N TRP A 90 -25.78 1.90 -6.01
CA TRP A 90 -26.62 2.10 -4.82
C TRP A 90 -26.98 3.57 -4.56
N ASP A 91 -26.74 4.47 -5.52
CA ASP A 91 -27.14 5.88 -5.45
C ASP A 91 -28.67 6.03 -5.18
N PRO A 92 -29.09 6.49 -3.97
CA PRO A 92 -30.49 6.64 -3.62
C PRO A 92 -31.13 7.92 -4.21
N ALA A 93 -30.43 8.65 -5.08
CA ALA A 93 -30.89 9.94 -5.61
C ALA A 93 -31.45 9.91 -7.04
N LYS A 94 -31.70 8.74 -7.65
CA LYS A 94 -32.42 8.68 -8.95
C LYS A 94 -33.94 8.63 -8.73
N PRO A 95 -34.71 9.67 -9.12
CA PRO A 95 -36.15 9.69 -8.94
C PRO A 95 -36.81 8.76 -9.98
N SER A 96 -37.41 7.66 -9.54
CA SER A 96 -38.24 6.82 -10.40
C SER A 96 -39.60 7.51 -10.62
N ARG A 97 -39.72 8.24 -11.73
CA ARG A 97 -41.04 8.57 -12.33
C ARG A 97 -41.27 7.68 -13.54
N LYS A 98 -41.89 6.53 -13.30
CA LYS A 98 -42.77 5.89 -14.28
C LYS A 98 -44.12 5.62 -13.61
N ALA A 99 -44.98 6.63 -13.62
CA ALA A 99 -46.43 6.46 -13.55
C ALA A 99 -46.87 6.04 -14.96
N LYS A 100 -47.26 4.78 -15.16
CA LYS A 100 -48.61 4.24 -14.97
C LYS A 100 -49.47 4.51 -16.21
N ASP A 101 -49.28 3.66 -17.20
CA ASP A 101 -50.27 3.38 -18.23
C ASP A 101 -51.48 2.71 -17.56
N ILE A 102 -52.54 3.48 -17.35
CA ILE A 102 -53.93 2.99 -17.29
C ILE A 102 -54.82 4.01 -18.02
N GLY A 103 -55.51 3.57 -19.06
CA GLY A 103 -56.41 4.37 -19.88
C GLY A 103 -56.40 3.92 -21.33
#